data_AF-A0A820KTF9-F1
#
_entry.id   AF-A0A820KTF9-F1
#
_cell.length_a   1.000
_cell.length_b   1.000
_cell.length_c   1.000
_cell.angle_alpha   90.00
_cell.angle_beta   90.00
_cell.angle_gamma   90.00
#
_symmetry.space_group_name_H-M   'P 1'
#
loop_
_entity.id
_entity.type
_entity.pdbx_description
1 polymer ?
#
loop_
_entity_poly.entity_id
_entity_poly.type
_entity_poly.pdbx_seq_one_letter_code
_entity_poly.pdbx_strand_id
1 'polypeptide(L)'
;QLLQEQGSLVGEVVKAMDKKKVLVKVHPEGKFVVDLDKNIDIAKLTPSCRVALKNDSYTLHKILPNKVDPLVSLMMVEKVPDSTYEMVGGLD
;
A
#
# COMPACT_ATOMS: atom_id res chain seq x y z
N GLN A 1 -28.26 13.43 6.10
CA GLN A 1 -27.27 14.38 5.57
C GLN A 1 -26.13 13.53 4.99
N LEU A 2 -25.79 13.72 3.72
CA LEU A 2 -25.11 12.77 2.82
C LEU A 2 -24.07 11.87 3.49
N LEU A 3 -24.43 10.62 3.83
CA LEU A 3 -23.56 9.64 4.49
C LEU A 3 -22.91 8.64 3.53
N GLN A 4 -23.10 8.84 2.23
CA GLN A 4 -22.63 7.93 1.20
C GLN A 4 -21.54 8.65 0.41
N GLU A 5 -20.33 8.68 0.96
CA GLU A 5 -19.16 8.92 0.12
C GLU A 5 -19.17 7.86 -0.99
N GLN A 6 -19.10 8.32 -2.24
CA GLN A 6 -19.09 7.41 -3.37
C GLN A 6 -17.92 6.43 -3.22
N GLY A 7 -18.16 5.18 -3.60
CA GLY A 7 -17.16 4.12 -3.50
C GLY A 7 -15.82 4.58 -4.07
N SER A 8 -14.72 4.21 -3.43
CA SER A 8 -13.39 4.49 -3.99
C SER A 8 -13.04 3.36 -4.96
N LEU A 9 -12.57 3.73 -6.15
CA LEU A 9 -12.03 2.79 -7.11
C LEU A 9 -10.66 2.32 -6.64
N VAL A 10 -10.44 1.01 -6.63
CA VAL A 10 -9.13 0.46 -6.27
C VAL A 10 -8.31 0.31 -7.55
N GLY A 11 -7.13 0.92 -7.55
CA GLY A 11 -6.16 0.82 -8.62
C GLY A 11 -4.78 0.40 -8.10
N GLU A 12 -3.91 0.05 -9.04
CA GLU A 12 -2.50 -0.24 -8.79
C GLU A 12 -1.64 0.81 -9.47
N VAL A 13 -0.65 1.35 -8.77
CA VAL A 13 0.27 2.33 -9.37
C VAL A 13 1.24 1.61 -10.29
N VAL A 14 1.27 1.97 -11.57
CA VAL A 14 2.25 1.43 -12.53
C VAL A 14 3.52 2.27 -12.49
N LYS A 15 3.37 3.59 -12.58
CA LYS A 15 4.50 4.52 -12.66
C LYS A 15 4.06 5.93 -12.28
N ALA A 16 4.82 6.61 -11.43
CA ALA A 16 4.69 8.06 -11.27
C ALA A 16 5.34 8.76 -12.48
N MET A 17 4.61 9.64 -13.18
CA MET A 17 5.17 10.39 -14.32
C MET A 17 5.76 11.71 -13.86
N ASP A 18 4.96 12.49 -13.12
CA ASP A 18 5.26 13.88 -12.80
C ASP A 18 4.91 14.21 -11.35
N LYS A 19 5.25 15.43 -10.91
CA LYS A 19 4.94 15.92 -9.56
C LYS A 19 3.46 15.91 -9.18
N LYS A 20 2.56 15.80 -10.15
CA LYS A 20 1.10 15.76 -9.93
C LYS A 20 0.38 14.63 -10.65
N LYS A 21 1.05 13.92 -11.59
CA LYS A 21 0.41 12.92 -12.44
C LYS A 21 1.02 11.54 -12.25
N VAL A 22 0.15 10.56 -12.07
CA VAL A 22 0.51 9.16 -11.86
C VAL A 22 -0.25 8.28 -12.85
N LEU A 23 0.43 7.26 -13.37
CA LEU A 23 -0.19 6.20 -14.14
C LEU A 23 -0.68 5.12 -13.18
N VAL A 24 -2.00 4.97 -13.09
CA VAL A 24 -2.66 3.90 -12.35
C VAL A 24 -3.29 2.91 -13.31
N LYS A 25 -3.29 1.64 -12.93
CA LYS A 25 -4.01 0.57 -13.60
C LYS A 25 -5.23 0.23 -12.75
N VAL A 26 -6.41 0.41 -13.32
CA VAL A 26 -7.69 0.04 -12.72
C VAL A 26 -8.20 -1.17 -13.49
N HIS A 27 -8.55 -2.24 -12.80
CA HIS A 27 -9.18 -3.39 -13.43
C HIS A 27 -10.70 -3.31 -13.21
N PRO A 28 -11.56 -3.44 -14.25
CA PRO A 28 -11.28 -3.83 -15.63
C PRO A 28 -10.97 -2.68 -16.63
N GLU A 29 -11.07 -1.42 -16.22
CA GLU A 29 -11.09 -0.25 -17.13
C GLU A 29 -9.77 0.05 -17.88
N GLY A 30 -8.62 -0.46 -17.43
CA GLY A 30 -7.33 -0.29 -18.11
C GLY A 30 -6.35 0.61 -17.37
N LYS A 31 -5.56 1.41 -18.10
CA LYS A 31 -4.55 2.32 -17.53
C LYS A 31 -5.00 3.77 -17.69
N PHE A 32 -4.96 4.53 -16.60
CA PHE A 32 -5.37 5.93 -16.55
C PHE A 32 -4.27 6.81 -15.95
N VAL A 33 -4.18 8.03 -16.47
CA VAL A 33 -3.38 9.08 -15.85
C VAL A 33 -4.29 9.84 -14.89
N VAL A 34 -3.93 9.82 -13.61
CA VAL A 34 -4.70 10.43 -12.53
C VAL A 34 -3.89 11.51 -11.83
N ASP A 35 -4.60 12.51 -11.32
CA ASP A 35 -4.01 13.56 -10.51
C ASP A 35 -3.89 13.12 -9.04
N LEU A 36 -2.77 13.51 -8.43
CA LEU A 36 -2.50 13.33 -7.00
C LEU A 36 -3.20 14.40 -6.17
N ASP A 37 -3.83 13.99 -5.07
CA ASP A 37 -4.33 14.93 -4.07
C ASP A 37 -3.17 15.54 -3.26
N LYS A 38 -3.35 16.76 -2.76
CA LYS A 38 -2.31 17.50 -2.01
C LYS A 38 -1.95 16.82 -0.68
N ASN A 39 -2.81 15.94 -0.18
CA ASN A 39 -2.57 15.16 1.03
C ASN A 39 -1.59 13.99 0.84
N ILE A 40 -1.19 13.64 -0.39
CA ILE A 40 -0.31 12.50 -0.67
C ILE A 40 1.01 12.95 -1.30
N ASP A 41 2.10 12.60 -0.63
CA ASP A 41 3.45 12.78 -1.13
C ASP A 41 3.86 11.68 -2.13
N ILE A 42 4.53 12.09 -3.20
CA ILE A 42 5.15 11.18 -4.19
C ILE A 42 6.19 10.26 -3.56
N ALA A 43 6.85 10.68 -2.48
CA ALA A 43 7.84 9.87 -1.78
C ALA A 43 7.25 8.57 -1.21
N LYS A 44 5.95 8.56 -0.90
CA LYS A 44 5.24 7.36 -0.38
C LYS A 44 4.69 6.49 -1.50
N LEU A 45 4.80 6.96 -2.75
CA LEU A 45 4.20 6.30 -3.90
C LEU A 45 5.20 5.33 -4.52
N THR A 46 5.24 4.11 -4.02
CA THR A 46 5.99 3.03 -4.67
C THR A 46 5.19 2.46 -5.85
N PRO A 47 5.82 2.20 -7.00
CA PRO A 47 5.20 1.44 -8.07
C PRO A 47 4.77 0.07 -7.51
N SER A 48 3.63 -0.47 -7.96
CA SER A 48 2.92 -1.66 -7.44
C SER A 48 2.12 -1.50 -6.14
N CYS A 49 2.05 -0.31 -5.54
CA CYS A 49 1.15 -0.09 -4.41
C CYS A 49 -0.33 -0.04 -4.85
N ARG A 50 -1.21 -0.56 -3.98
CA ARG A 50 -2.65 -0.35 -4.08
C ARG A 50 -3.00 1.06 -3.66
N VAL A 51 -3.83 1.73 -4.46
CA VAL A 51 -4.28 3.09 -4.23
C VAL A 51 -5.79 3.19 -4.40
N ALA A 52 -6.39 4.09 -3.64
CA ALA A 52 -7.80 4.41 -3.68
C ALA A 52 -7.99 5.73 -4.43
N LEU A 53 -8.81 5.65 -5.47
CA LEU A 53 -9.19 6.75 -6.35
C LEU A 53 -10.62 7.17 -6.00
N LYS A 54 -10.89 8.46 -6.04
CA LYS A 54 -12.25 8.98 -5.87
C LYS A 54 -13.05 8.79 -7.17
N ASN A 55 -14.26 8.21 -7.09
CA ASN A 55 -15.07 7.95 -8.29
C ASN A 55 -15.49 9.22 -9.05
N ASP A 56 -15.67 10.36 -8.37
CA ASP A 56 -16.10 11.61 -9.01
C ASP A 56 -15.02 12.28 -9.86
N SER A 57 -13.77 12.24 -9.39
CA SER A 57 -12.70 13.10 -9.90
C SER A 57 -11.43 12.33 -10.28
N TYR A 58 -11.46 10.99 -10.15
CA TYR A 58 -10.33 10.08 -10.35
C TYR A 58 -9.06 10.51 -9.61
N THR A 59 -9.22 11.28 -8.52
CA THR A 59 -8.10 11.82 -7.76
C THR A 59 -7.64 10.79 -6.75
N LEU A 60 -6.33 10.61 -6.64
CA LEU A 60 -5.74 9.67 -5.70
C LEU A 60 -5.81 10.27 -4.28
N HIS A 61 -6.69 9.72 -3.44
CA HIS A 61 -6.96 10.26 -2.10
C HIS A 61 -6.31 9.46 -0.98
N LYS A 62 -6.12 8.14 -1.15
CA LYS A 62 -5.51 7.30 -0.12
C LYS A 62 -4.66 6.18 -0.71
N ILE A 63 -3.52 5.89 -0.09
CA ILE A 63 -2.73 4.68 -0.39
C ILE A 63 -3.24 3.58 0.53
N LEU A 64 -3.56 2.42 -0.04
CA LEU A 64 -3.96 1.24 0.70
C LEU A 64 -2.71 0.40 1.03
N PRO A 65 -2.60 -0.16 2.24
CA PRO A 65 -1.54 -1.10 2.54
C PRO A 65 -1.61 -2.28 1.58
N ASN A 66 -0.44 -2.82 1.22
CA ASN A 66 -0.41 -4.03 0.42
C ASN A 66 -1.09 -5.16 1.19
N LYS A 67 -1.71 -6.10 0.46
CA LYS A 67 -2.30 -7.29 1.05
C LYS A 67 -1.14 -8.18 1.51
N VAL A 68 -0.65 -7.94 2.73
CA VAL A 68 0.30 -8.85 3.37
C VAL A 68 -0.49 -10.07 3.80
N ASP A 69 -0.09 -11.25 3.33
CA ASP A 69 -0.75 -12.49 3.71
C ASP A 69 -0.65 -12.68 5.23
N PRO A 70 -1.73 -13.09 5.90
CA PRO A 70 -1.71 -13.32 7.34
C PRO A 70 -0.67 -14.37 7.76
N LEU A 71 -0.26 -15.26 6.83
CA LEU A 71 0.84 -16.20 7.03
C LEU A 71 2.22 -15.53 7.13
N VAL A 72 2.46 -14.43 6.43
CA VAL A 72 3.69 -13.63 6.58
C VAL A 72 3.72 -12.95 7.96
N SER A 73 2.54 -12.63 8.52
CA SER A 73 2.43 -12.12 9.89
C SER A 73 2.87 -13.15 10.94
N LEU A 74 2.64 -14.45 10.71
CA LEU A 74 3.13 -15.52 11.59
C LEU A 74 4.65 -15.75 11.48
N MET A 75 5.26 -15.27 10.40
CA MET A 75 6.69 -15.38 10.14
C MET A 75 7.48 -14.21 10.75
N MET A 76 6.79 -13.16 11.23
CA MET A 76 7.41 -12.03 11.90
C MET A 76 7.84 -12.48 13.31
N VAL A 77 9.14 -12.67 13.48
CA VAL A 77 9.79 -13.03 14.75
C VAL A 77 9.35 -12.06 15.86
N GLU A 78 8.52 -12.55 16.79
CA GLU A 78 7.99 -11.75 17.91
C GLU A 78 9.05 -11.33 18.92
N LYS A 79 10.23 -11.96 18.88
CA LYS A 79 11.45 -11.56 19.55
C LYS A 79 12.55 -12.52 19.16
N VAL A 80 13.75 -12.01 18.89
CA VAL A 80 14.94 -12.83 19.12
C VAL A 80 14.90 -13.22 20.59
N PRO A 81 14.82 -14.50 20.97
CA PRO A 81 15.15 -14.83 22.34
C PRO A 81 16.62 -14.44 22.47
N ASP A 82 16.93 -13.50 23.37
CA ASP A 82 18.29 -13.28 23.87
C ASP A 82 18.71 -14.52 24.69
N SER A 83 18.67 -15.69 24.06
CA SER A 83 19.26 -16.91 24.58
C SER A 83 20.76 -16.73 24.43
N THR A 84 21.37 -16.10 25.42
CA THR A 84 22.80 -16.22 25.64
C THR A 84 23.15 -17.70 25.67
N TYR A 85 24.28 -18.04 25.06
CA TYR A 85 24.82 -19.40 24.94
C TYR A 85 25.02 -20.11 26.29
N GLU A 86 24.83 -19.40 27.40
CA GLU A 86 24.89 -19.88 28.79
C GLU A 86 23.67 -20.71 29.21
N MET A 87 22.53 -20.65 28.49
CA MET A 87 21.33 -21.43 28.80
C MET A 87 21.29 -22.80 28.09
N VAL A 88 22.22 -23.04 27.17
CA VAL A 88 22.39 -24.32 26.45
C VAL A 88 23.49 -25.14 27.14
N GLY A 89 23.30 -25.43 28.42
CA GLY A 89 24.22 -26.28 29.18
C GLY A 89 24.12 -27.74 28.73
N GLY A 90 25.20 -28.28 28.17
CA GLY A 90 25.33 -29.70 27.84
C GLY A 90 25.63 -29.95 26.36
N LEU A 91 26.86 -29.68 25.97
CA LEU A 91 27.45 -30.19 24.73
C LEU A 91 28.85 -30.73 25.08
N ASP A 92 28.85 -31.73 25.96
CA ASP A 92 29.89 -32.75 26.03
C ASP A 92 29.24 -34.08 25.63
#